data_AF-A0A7M5WYN7-F1
#
_entry.id   AF-A0A7M5WYN7-F1
#
_cell.length_a   1.000
_cell.length_b   1.000
_cell.length_c   1.000
_cell.angle_alpha   90.00
_cell.angle_beta   90.00
_cell.angle_gamma   90.00
#
_symmetry.space_group_name_H-M   'P 1'
#
loop_
_entity.id
_entity.type
_entity.pdbx_description
1 polymer ?
#
loop_
_entity_poly.entity_id
_entity_poly.type
_entity_poly.pdbx_seq_one_letter_code
_entity_poly.pdbx_strand_id
1 'polypeptide(L)'
;MFDLIDDLNPDKWEDKGSPPDDLESIPEFNQYVNCHIVTRKPAPSPITEITYVAADEAGKNTKQVILKDTKVKDPLKNVRHFRAVLVPVTGGEENVFEATAVLLDMDWVVKK
;
A
#
# COMPACT_ATOMS: atom_id res chain seq x y z
N MET A 1 3.01 -18.59 -13.66
CA MET A 1 3.60 -17.69 -12.65
C MET A 1 2.92 -16.35 -12.86
N PHE A 2 2.25 -15.80 -11.84
CA PHE A 2 1.69 -14.46 -11.95
C PHE A 2 2.72 -13.55 -11.29
N ASP A 3 3.56 -12.88 -12.10
CA ASP A 3 4.53 -11.93 -11.61
C ASP A 3 3.78 -10.70 -11.10
N LEU A 4 3.72 -10.57 -9.78
CA LEU A 4 3.08 -9.47 -9.07
C LEU A 4 3.70 -8.12 -9.48
N ILE A 5 4.98 -8.15 -9.87
CA ILE A 5 5.79 -7.02 -10.34
C ILE A 5 5.43 -6.59 -11.77
N ASP A 6 5.07 -7.51 -12.67
CA ASP A 6 4.75 -7.18 -14.08
C ASP A 6 3.54 -6.25 -14.21
N ASP A 7 2.64 -6.30 -13.22
CA ASP A 7 1.45 -5.45 -13.19
C ASP A 7 1.69 -4.07 -12.52
N LEU A 8 2.83 -3.88 -11.86
CA LEU A 8 3.24 -2.61 -11.28
C LEU A 8 3.86 -1.72 -12.36
N ASN A 9 3.50 -0.44 -12.36
CA ASN A 9 4.09 0.52 -13.31
C ASN A 9 5.56 0.82 -12.91
N PRO A 10 6.57 0.43 -13.69
CA PRO A 10 7.99 0.58 -13.32
C PRO A 10 8.45 2.04 -13.22
N ASP A 11 7.71 2.98 -13.82
CA ASP A 11 8.00 4.41 -13.68
C ASP A 11 7.61 4.95 -12.30
N LYS A 12 6.70 4.27 -11.58
CA LYS A 12 6.18 4.68 -10.27
C LYS A 12 6.65 3.81 -9.11
N TRP A 13 7.23 2.66 -9.42
CA TRP A 13 7.68 1.69 -8.44
C TRP A 13 9.15 1.40 -8.67
N GLU A 14 9.95 1.50 -7.62
CA GLU A 14 11.34 1.11 -7.60
C GLU A 14 11.44 -0.33 -7.10
N ASP A 15 11.77 -1.25 -8.01
CA ASP A 15 12.15 -2.60 -7.64
C ASP A 15 13.53 -2.57 -6.95
N LYS A 16 13.58 -3.09 -5.73
CA LYS A 16 14.79 -3.25 -4.91
C LYS A 16 15.27 -4.71 -4.88
N GLY A 17 14.59 -5.61 -5.58
CA GLY A 17 14.91 -7.03 -5.71
C GLY A 17 14.20 -7.90 -4.68
N SER A 18 14.88 -8.95 -4.24
CA SER A 18 14.35 -9.81 -3.18
C SER A 18 14.38 -9.08 -1.83
N PRO A 19 13.33 -9.18 -1.02
CA PRO A 19 13.36 -8.61 0.33
C PRO A 19 14.48 -9.26 1.17
N PRO A 20 15.12 -8.50 2.08
CA PRO A 20 16.08 -9.07 3.00
C PRO A 20 15.42 -10.11 3.93
N ASP A 21 16.19 -11.10 4.37
CA ASP A 21 15.72 -12.14 5.32
C ASP A 21 15.21 -11.53 6.64
N ASP A 22 15.82 -10.41 7.04
CA ASP A 22 15.39 -9.60 8.17
C ASP A 22 14.81 -8.27 7.68
N LEU A 23 13.49 -8.12 7.77
CA LEU A 23 12.81 -6.89 7.37
C LEU A 23 13.13 -5.70 8.30
N GLU A 24 13.56 -5.94 9.54
CA GLU A 24 13.99 -4.87 10.46
C GLU A 24 15.29 -4.19 10.00
N SER A 25 16.01 -4.81 9.06
CA SER A 25 17.19 -4.23 8.42
C SER A 25 16.86 -3.14 7.38
N ILE A 26 15.60 -3.02 6.96
CA ILE A 26 15.17 -1.99 6.02
C ILE A 26 15.26 -0.62 6.72
N PRO A 27 15.92 0.39 6.14
CA PRO A 27 15.94 1.73 6.70
C PRO A 27 14.53 2.25 6.96
N GLU A 28 14.29 2.79 8.15
CA GLU A 28 12.99 3.34 8.54
C GLU A 28 11.83 2.32 8.55
N PHE A 29 12.13 1.01 8.63
CA PHE A 29 11.13 -0.06 8.65
C PHE A 29 10.07 0.13 9.75
N ASN A 30 10.47 0.68 10.89
CA ASN A 30 9.58 1.00 12.01
C ASN A 30 8.45 1.99 11.67
N GLN A 31 8.54 2.72 10.55
CA GLN A 31 7.50 3.61 10.06
C GLN A 31 6.43 2.88 9.24
N TYR A 32 6.72 1.66 8.78
CA TYR A 32 5.80 0.87 7.99
C TYR A 32 4.82 0.14 8.90
N VAL A 33 3.52 0.36 8.65
CA VAL A 33 2.46 -0.35 9.36
C VAL A 33 1.92 -1.50 8.52
N ASN A 34 1.63 -2.62 9.16
CA ASN A 34 0.97 -3.76 8.54
C ASN A 34 -0.48 -3.39 8.15
N CYS A 35 -0.80 -3.58 6.87
CA CYS A 35 -2.10 -3.30 6.29
C CYS A 35 -2.68 -4.58 5.68
N HIS A 36 -3.77 -5.09 6.27
CA HIS A 36 -4.51 -6.21 5.71
C HIS A 36 -5.70 -5.69 4.88
N ILE A 37 -5.69 -5.89 3.56
CA ILE A 37 -6.75 -5.43 2.67
C ILE A 37 -8.03 -6.24 2.93
N VAL A 38 -9.03 -5.58 3.52
CA VAL A 38 -10.37 -6.15 3.76
C VAL A 38 -11.27 -5.96 2.55
N THR A 39 -11.27 -4.76 1.97
CA THR A 39 -12.03 -4.46 0.76
C THR A 39 -11.36 -3.38 -0.08
N ARG A 40 -11.69 -3.37 -1.37
CA ARG A 40 -11.23 -2.39 -2.34
C ARG A 40 -12.44 -1.57 -2.75
N LYS A 41 -12.37 -0.26 -2.59
CA LYS A 41 -13.41 0.65 -3.06
C LYS A 41 -12.81 1.61 -4.07
N PRO A 42 -13.52 1.94 -5.17
CA PRO A 42 -13.18 3.16 -5.89
C PRO A 42 -13.26 4.32 -4.88
N ALA A 43 -12.27 5.21 -4.90
CA ALA A 43 -12.29 6.32 -3.96
C ALA A 43 -13.56 7.19 -4.17
N PRO A 44 -14.11 7.77 -3.09
CA PRO A 44 -15.24 8.67 -3.21
C PRO A 44 -14.85 9.89 -4.04
N SER A 45 -15.68 10.26 -5.00
CA SER A 45 -15.50 11.48 -5.81
C SER A 45 -15.25 12.69 -4.88
N PRO A 46 -14.28 13.58 -5.17
CA PRO A 46 -13.48 13.72 -6.39
C PRO A 46 -12.17 12.92 -6.41
N ILE A 47 -11.92 12.09 -5.40
CA ILE A 47 -10.73 11.23 -5.33
C ILE A 47 -10.92 10.16 -6.40
N THR A 48 -9.97 10.07 -7.33
CA THR A 48 -10.06 9.17 -8.50
C THR A 48 -9.12 7.97 -8.39
N GLU A 49 -8.47 7.86 -7.25
CA GLU A 49 -7.53 6.81 -6.92
C GLU A 49 -8.24 5.60 -6.31
N ILE A 50 -7.49 4.53 -6.07
CA ILE A 50 -8.03 3.34 -5.41
C ILE A 50 -7.86 3.51 -3.91
N THR A 51 -8.95 3.29 -3.17
CA THR A 51 -8.95 3.27 -1.72
C THR A 51 -9.07 1.84 -1.23
N TYR A 52 -8.12 1.44 -0.41
CA TYR A 52 -8.09 0.16 0.26
C TYR A 52 -8.60 0.34 1.67
N VAL A 53 -9.60 -0.44 2.06
CA VAL A 53 -9.93 -0.55 3.48
C VAL A 53 -8.97 -1.58 4.06
N ALA A 54 -8.00 -1.11 4.82
CA ALA A 54 -7.01 -1.93 5.49
C ALA A 54 -7.38 -2.09 6.96
N ALA A 55 -7.28 -3.30 7.50
CA ALA A 55 -7.36 -3.55 8.93
C ALA A 55 -5.97 -3.72 9.54
N ASP A 56 -5.85 -3.45 10.84
CA ASP A 56 -4.71 -3.85 11.65
C ASP A 56 -4.58 -5.38 11.75
N GLU A 57 -3.47 -5.88 12.29
CA GLU A 57 -3.22 -7.32 12.45
C GLU A 57 -4.31 -8.04 13.24
N ALA A 58 -4.97 -7.32 14.17
CA ALA A 58 -6.07 -7.84 14.95
C ALA A 58 -7.42 -7.88 14.19
N GLY A 59 -7.50 -7.27 13.00
CA GLY A 59 -8.71 -7.17 12.19
C GLY A 59 -9.78 -6.25 12.78
N LYS A 60 -9.44 -5.42 13.77
CA LYS A 60 -10.40 -4.63 14.56
C LYS A 60 -10.45 -3.17 14.14
N ASN A 61 -9.31 -2.59 13.78
CA ASN A 61 -9.24 -1.17 13.40
C ASN A 61 -9.12 -1.05 11.89
N THR A 62 -10.17 -0.56 11.25
CA THR A 62 -10.16 -0.33 9.80
C THR A 62 -9.76 1.12 9.49
N LYS A 63 -8.92 1.26 8.47
CA LYS A 63 -8.43 2.53 7.95
C LYS A 63 -8.64 2.55 6.44
N GLN A 64 -8.94 3.73 5.91
CA GLN A 64 -8.95 3.95 4.47
C GLN A 64 -7.55 4.36 4.04
N VAL A 65 -6.91 3.56 3.19
CA VAL A 65 -5.58 3.82 2.65
C VAL A 65 -5.72 4.17 1.18
N ILE A 66 -5.29 5.37 0.82
CA ILE A 66 -5.28 5.87 -0.55
C ILE A 66 -3.90 5.66 -1.14
N LEU A 67 -3.84 5.04 -2.30
CA LEU A 67 -2.62 4.99 -3.11
C LEU A 67 -2.74 5.98 -4.26
N LYS A 68 -2.05 7.12 -4.16
CA LYS A 68 -2.05 8.13 -5.24
C LYS A 68 -1.59 7.56 -6.57
N ASP A 69 -2.11 8.12 -7.66
CA ASP A 69 -1.70 7.83 -9.04
C ASP A 69 -1.96 6.39 -9.52
N THR A 70 -2.89 5.68 -8.89
CA THR A 70 -3.31 4.30 -9.22
C THR A 70 -4.61 4.22 -10.02
N LYS A 71 -5.10 5.35 -10.52
CA LYS A 71 -6.40 5.54 -11.20
C LYS A 71 -6.71 4.57 -12.35
N VAL A 72 -5.70 4.01 -13.01
CA VAL A 72 -5.84 3.26 -14.27
C VAL A 72 -5.86 1.74 -14.06
N LYS A 73 -5.17 1.24 -13.03
CA LYS A 73 -5.01 -0.19 -12.77
C LYS A 73 -4.71 -0.39 -11.28
N ASP A 74 -5.41 -1.33 -10.65
CA ASP A 74 -5.20 -1.69 -9.25
C ASP A 74 -3.85 -2.40 -9.06
N PRO A 75 -2.81 -1.70 -8.53
CA PRO A 75 -1.50 -2.32 -8.35
C PRO A 75 -1.52 -3.42 -7.28
N LEU A 76 -2.50 -3.41 -6.38
CA LEU A 76 -2.63 -4.35 -5.28
C LEU A 76 -3.76 -5.35 -5.52
N LYS A 77 -4.22 -5.56 -6.76
CA LYS A 77 -5.38 -6.41 -7.09
C LYS A 77 -5.28 -7.82 -6.52
N ASN A 78 -4.07 -8.40 -6.55
CA ASN A 78 -3.79 -9.75 -6.07
C ASN A 78 -3.10 -9.79 -4.69
N VAL A 79 -2.90 -8.62 -4.07
CA VAL A 79 -2.25 -8.49 -2.77
C VAL A 79 -3.28 -8.60 -1.65
N ARG A 80 -2.96 -9.32 -0.57
CA ARG A 80 -3.80 -9.38 0.64
C ARG A 80 -3.21 -8.60 1.80
N HIS A 81 -1.89 -8.60 1.90
CA HIS A 81 -1.14 -7.93 2.95
C HIS A 81 -0.06 -7.08 2.30
N PHE A 82 0.09 -5.86 2.80
CA PHE A 82 1.19 -4.98 2.46
C PHE A 82 1.59 -4.19 3.69
N ARG A 83 2.80 -3.66 3.67
CA ARG A 83 3.31 -2.72 4.66
C ARG A 83 3.33 -1.35 4.03
N ALA A 84 2.96 -0.30 4.75
CA ALA A 84 2.99 1.06 4.20
C ALA A 84 3.31 2.12 5.23
N VAL A 85 3.96 3.20 4.78
CA VAL A 85 4.07 4.43 5.56
C VAL A 85 2.80 5.23 5.32
N LEU A 86 2.03 5.45 6.38
CA LEU A 86 0.72 6.11 6.33
C LEU A 86 0.80 7.53 6.86
N VAL A 87 0.41 8.50 6.04
CA VAL A 87 0.30 9.91 6.41
C VAL A 87 -1.17 10.31 6.45
N PRO A 88 -1.66 10.96 7.53
CA PRO A 88 -3.04 11.44 7.59
C PRO A 88 -3.32 12.43 6.45
N VAL A 89 -4.45 12.27 5.76
CA VAL A 89 -4.85 13.23 4.73
C VAL A 89 -5.27 14.54 5.40
N THR A 90 -4.58 15.64 5.08
CA THR A 90 -4.89 16.96 5.65
C THR A 90 -6.26 17.44 5.17
N GLY A 91 -7.18 17.71 6.10
CA GLY A 91 -8.56 18.11 5.78
C GLY A 91 -9.48 16.96 5.34
N GLY A 92 -9.05 15.71 5.49
CA GLY A 92 -9.86 14.51 5.21
C GLY A 92 -10.71 14.05 6.40
N GLU A 93 -11.49 12.98 6.17
CA GLU A 93 -12.25 12.29 7.21
C GLU A 93 -11.32 11.59 8.24
N GLU A 94 -11.83 11.39 9.45
CA GLU A 94 -11.16 10.61 10.49
C GLU A 94 -10.92 9.17 9.98
N ASN A 95 -9.67 8.68 10.06
CA ASN A 95 -9.20 7.37 9.56
C ASN A 95 -8.92 7.25 8.04
N VAL A 96 -8.73 8.37 7.34
CA VAL A 96 -8.23 8.36 5.95
C VAL A 96 -6.74 8.71 5.90
N PHE A 97 -5.96 7.82 5.30
CA PHE A 97 -4.50 7.91 5.21
C PHE A 97 -4.04 7.77 3.76
N GLU A 98 -2.97 8.48 3.42
CA GLU A 98 -2.23 8.31 2.19
C GLU A 98 -1.03 7.40 2.43
N ALA A 99 -0.87 6.38 1.59
CA ALA A 99 0.34 5.57 1.59
C ALA A 99 1.43 6.27 0.75
N THR A 100 2.44 6.80 1.43
CA THR A 100 3.59 7.46 0.79
C THR A 100 4.65 6.45 0.34
N ALA A 101 4.75 5.32 1.03
CA ALA A 101 5.57 4.18 0.63
C ALA A 101 4.80 2.88 0.91
N VAL A 102 5.05 1.85 0.11
CA VAL A 102 4.49 0.50 0.24
C VAL A 102 5.63 -0.50 0.12
N LEU A 103 5.58 -1.56 0.93
CA LEU A 103 6.40 -2.77 0.84
C LEU A 103 5.47 -3.96 0.66
N LEU A 104 5.82 -4.86 -0.25
CA LEU A 104 5.11 -6.12 -0.46
C LEU A 104 6.00 -7.26 0.05
N ASP A 105 5.46 -8.11 0.91
CA ASP A 105 6.23 -9.14 1.61
C ASP A 105 6.87 -10.19 0.68
N MET A 106 6.40 -10.28 -0.57
CA MET A 106 6.90 -11.24 -1.57
C MET A 106 7.88 -10.60 -2.57
N ASP A 107 7.86 -9.27 -2.73
CA ASP A 107 8.64 -8.53 -3.74
C ASP A 107 9.04 -7.17 -3.15
N TRP A 108 10.34 -6.88 -3.00
CA TRP A 108 10.79 -5.64 -2.40
C TRP A 108 10.67 -4.49 -3.40
N VAL A 109 9.47 -3.95 -3.51
CA VAL A 109 9.16 -2.78 -4.33
C VAL A 109 8.81 -1.61 -3.42
N VAL A 110 9.34 -0.43 -3.74
CA VAL A 110 9.03 0.82 -3.03
C VAL A 110 8.41 1.79 -4.01
N LYS A 111 7.28 2.42 -3.64
CA LYS A 111 6.69 3.48 -4.46
C LYS A 111 7.62 4.70 -4.49
N LYS A 112 7.92 5.22 -5.69
CA LYS A 112 8.73 6.44 -5.92
C LYS A 112 7.97 7.73 -5.63
#